data_AF-A0AAF0J0D1-F1
#
_entry.id   AF-A0AAF0J0D1-F1
#
_cell.length_a   1.000
_cell.length_b   1.000
_cell.length_c   1.000
_cell.angle_alpha   90.00
_cell.angle_beta   90.00
_cell.angle_gamma   90.00
#
_symmetry.space_group_name_H-M   'P 1'
#
loop_
_entity.id
_entity.type
_entity.pdbx_description
1 polymer ?
#
loop_
_entity_poly.entity_id
_entity_poly.type
_entity_poly.pdbx_seq_one_letter_code
_entity_poly.pdbx_strand_id
1 'polypeptide(L)'
;MALHALGTRAVGALPRAARRAGSRAYTAVSAAEVLRAQAEAGSNKELDPRGVDYGLFESPSSEYTHQSAMAPRVSTSPAGVDTMRRVLQAGDYAAAVHLFGQLRALGTPLGTPLVEYAYAARWCAASQRPDEVAPFLERVPPEATHSAAAMHQVAQALLFLARDAAAAPAAETALLVAADRGFVQALARALTELYHGPLGGSPRAEALWRALVPRLRAAGTSDATLAALFARVVRAQARARHTPLHETLPSTSAAPVSFALDARTRTLLQRSKARAPLLLPHDQARAPLLLPHDQARFAHYAEARDLLRMRSVLLGALARGHVPPVELLATLLVMASAHTHIPASGTPPCSTGAYLRPLRRRLQAWPGLWETALLRAREKAGDWRGALRLWQTRFVPSPAVRAASVEALLAAPAPAQGAPGTHAAAVAANSAVRPAAQRAVRARLVPTSYAVATALRALVQACGPRAALLAPAYAALVAHARGAPVRAACFEAFVPMMSRADPRRFVRAAPTTPLPTLWTLLQDMQACGVTPRATTWTLCLQALARARGRRAWRVAATLLRAMDEPGSEAARAFALPRATAATYVGVLHVLRRVRPGARVRRREAHMRWRMQRL
;
A
#
# COMPACT_ATOMS: atom_id res chain seq x y z
N MET A 1 46.13 48.42 -49.49
CA MET A 1 45.01 47.66 -48.86
C MET A 1 44.35 48.60 -47.86
N ALA A 2 43.34 49.34 -48.31
CA ALA A 2 41.92 49.06 -48.03
C ALA A 2 41.54 49.41 -46.56
N LEU A 3 41.24 50.70 -46.26
CA LEU A 3 39.89 51.35 -46.17
C LEU A 3 39.22 51.03 -44.80
N HIS A 4 38.57 51.90 -44.01
CA HIS A 4 38.15 53.32 -44.04
C HIS A 4 37.68 53.67 -42.59
N ALA A 5 38.03 54.83 -42.01
CA ALA A 5 37.19 56.05 -41.83
C ALA A 5 35.94 55.87 -40.93
N LEU A 6 35.86 56.52 -39.75
CA LEU A 6 35.47 57.91 -39.44
C LEU A 6 33.95 58.22 -39.54
N GLY A 7 33.43 58.85 -38.46
CA GLY A 7 32.27 59.75 -38.45
C GLY A 7 31.04 59.20 -37.72
N THR A 8 30.25 59.96 -36.95
CA THR A 8 30.28 61.39 -36.58
C THR A 8 29.26 61.64 -35.46
N ARG A 9 29.39 62.80 -34.81
CA ARG A 9 28.70 63.36 -33.63
C ARG A 9 27.18 63.63 -33.76
N ALA A 10 26.61 63.81 -32.56
CA ALA A 10 25.67 64.86 -32.11
C ALA A 10 24.14 64.65 -32.14
N VAL A 11 23.57 64.74 -30.92
CA VAL A 11 22.43 65.57 -30.47
C VAL A 11 21.30 65.83 -31.47
N GLY A 12 20.09 65.39 -31.12
CA GLY A 12 18.87 66.04 -31.60
C GLY A 12 17.60 65.19 -31.60
N ALA A 13 16.61 65.66 -30.84
CA ALA A 13 15.17 65.61 -31.13
C ALA A 13 14.38 64.28 -31.05
N LEU A 14 13.47 64.29 -30.07
CA LEU A 14 12.19 63.55 -30.01
C LEU A 14 11.31 63.75 -31.27
N PRO A 15 10.34 62.85 -31.47
CA PRO A 15 8.92 63.28 -31.45
C PRO A 15 8.06 62.36 -30.54
N ARG A 16 7.31 62.85 -29.53
CA ARG A 16 5.89 63.32 -29.58
C ARG A 16 5.07 62.52 -30.61
N ALA A 17 3.95 61.86 -30.38
CA ALA A 17 2.79 61.98 -29.48
C ALA A 17 1.83 60.81 -29.91
N ALA A 18 0.77 60.33 -29.25
CA ALA A 18 -0.04 60.80 -28.13
C ALA A 18 -1.06 59.71 -27.69
N ARG A 19 -1.45 59.79 -26.40
CA ARG A 19 -2.82 59.62 -25.84
C ARG A 19 -3.40 58.19 -25.74
N ARG A 20 -3.86 57.67 -24.59
CA ARG A 20 -4.45 58.24 -23.35
C ARG A 20 -4.17 57.31 -22.14
N ALA A 21 -3.74 57.85 -21.00
CA ALA A 21 -3.97 57.25 -19.69
C ALA A 21 -4.09 58.37 -18.65
N GLY A 22 -5.08 58.24 -17.77
CA GLY A 22 -5.59 59.29 -16.89
C GLY A 22 -4.63 59.75 -15.80
N SER A 23 -4.72 61.06 -15.57
CA SER A 23 -4.23 61.85 -14.45
C SER A 23 -4.27 61.16 -13.08
N ARG A 24 -3.12 61.08 -12.42
CA ARG A 24 -2.99 61.27 -10.96
C ARG A 24 -1.81 62.20 -10.70
N ALA A 25 -2.10 63.34 -10.09
CA ALA A 25 -1.17 64.39 -9.76
C ALA A 25 -0.13 63.90 -8.73
N TYR A 26 1.15 64.09 -9.03
CA TYR A 26 2.19 64.16 -7.99
C TYR A 26 2.03 65.52 -7.31
N THR A 27 1.50 65.54 -6.09
CA THR A 27 1.59 66.70 -5.21
C THR A 27 3.07 66.93 -4.91
N ALA A 28 3.59 68.08 -5.30
CA ALA A 28 4.92 68.53 -4.95
C ALA A 28 5.00 68.60 -3.42
N VAL A 29 5.82 67.72 -2.82
CA VAL A 29 6.15 67.79 -1.40
C VAL A 29 6.79 69.15 -1.17
N SER A 30 6.18 69.98 -0.35
CA SER A 30 6.70 71.31 -0.07
C SER A 30 7.98 71.20 0.76
N ALA A 31 8.90 72.16 0.62
CA ALA A 31 10.11 72.21 1.44
C ALA A 31 9.79 72.18 2.95
N ALA A 32 8.62 72.69 3.36
CA ALA A 32 8.12 72.63 4.72
C ALA A 32 7.73 71.22 5.18
N GLU A 33 7.23 70.37 4.29
CA GLU A 33 6.92 68.96 4.59
C GLU A 33 8.21 68.12 4.66
N VAL A 34 9.20 68.42 3.82
CA VAL A 34 10.54 67.80 3.90
C VAL A 34 11.23 68.19 5.21
N LEU A 35 11.15 69.47 5.60
CA LEU A 35 11.71 69.94 6.87
C LEU A 35 10.97 69.38 8.09
N ARG A 36 9.63 69.21 8.04
CA ARG A 36 8.88 68.49 9.09
C ARG A 36 9.31 67.04 9.19
N ALA A 37 9.43 66.34 8.07
CA ALA A 37 9.87 64.95 8.06
C ALA A 37 11.32 64.78 8.55
N GLN A 38 12.19 65.77 8.29
CA GLN A 38 13.55 65.81 8.84
C GLN A 38 13.57 66.12 10.35
N ALA A 39 12.73 67.04 10.82
CA ALA A 39 12.59 67.35 12.25
C ALA A 39 12.02 66.15 13.05
N GLU A 40 11.07 65.42 12.48
CA GLU A 40 10.53 64.20 13.08
C GLU A 40 11.53 63.03 13.08
N ALA A 41 12.43 62.97 12.08
CA ALA A 41 13.47 61.95 11.98
C ALA A 41 14.72 62.23 12.85
N GLY A 42 14.98 63.50 13.18
CA GLY A 42 16.08 63.95 14.05
C GLY A 42 15.71 64.11 15.53
N SER A 43 14.43 63.98 15.88
CA SER A 43 13.96 64.11 17.26
C SER A 43 14.49 62.97 18.13
N ASN A 44 15.57 63.26 18.86
CA ASN A 44 15.94 62.53 20.07
C ASN A 44 14.72 62.51 21.01
N LYS A 45 14.09 61.34 21.15
CA LYS A 45 13.00 61.10 22.11
C LYS A 45 13.49 60.93 23.55
N GLU A 46 14.73 61.32 23.84
CA GLU A 46 15.12 61.72 25.18
C GLU A 46 14.98 63.23 25.22
N LEU A 47 13.91 63.70 25.87
CA LEU A 47 13.79 65.11 26.24
C LEU A 47 15.00 65.46 27.09
N ASP A 48 16.00 66.12 26.49
CA ASP A 48 16.92 66.95 27.24
C ASP A 48 16.06 67.90 28.10
N PRO A 49 16.28 67.98 29.43
CA PRO A 49 15.48 68.83 30.31
C PRO A 49 15.46 70.32 29.91
N ARG A 50 16.29 70.74 28.95
CA ARG A 50 16.32 72.11 28.42
C ARG A 50 15.65 72.30 27.06
N GLY A 51 15.20 71.23 26.39
CA GLY A 51 14.42 71.31 25.14
C GLY A 51 15.15 71.91 23.93
N VAL A 52 16.48 71.84 23.90
CA VAL A 52 17.30 72.39 22.81
C VAL A 52 17.63 71.31 21.78
N ASP A 53 17.29 71.55 20.51
CA ASP A 53 17.65 70.67 19.39
C ASP A 53 19.05 71.00 18.88
N TYR A 54 20.05 70.25 19.34
CA TYR A 54 21.46 70.43 18.95
C TYR A 54 21.73 70.09 17.47
N GLY A 55 20.79 69.41 16.78
CA GLY A 55 20.89 69.14 15.34
C GLY A 55 20.80 70.39 14.45
N LEU A 56 20.42 71.53 15.01
CA LEU A 56 20.37 72.84 14.32
C LEU A 56 21.67 73.64 14.39
N PHE A 57 22.58 73.31 15.31
CA PHE A 57 23.75 74.15 15.62
C PHE A 57 25.08 73.53 15.23
N GLU A 58 25.14 72.20 15.07
CA GLU A 58 26.37 71.51 14.68
C GLU A 58 26.08 70.46 13.62
N SER A 59 26.90 70.42 12.57
CA SER A 59 26.90 69.31 11.62
C SER A 59 27.24 68.03 12.39
N PRO A 60 26.45 66.94 12.26
CA PRO A 60 26.70 65.72 13.00
C PRO A 60 28.13 65.24 12.74
N SER A 61 28.87 64.94 13.81
CA SER A 61 30.24 64.47 13.68
C SER A 61 30.30 63.21 12.81
N SER A 62 31.43 63.00 12.12
CA SER A 62 31.63 61.81 11.30
C SER A 62 31.47 60.52 12.13
N GLU A 63 31.87 60.56 13.40
CA GLU A 63 31.66 59.48 14.38
C GLU A 63 30.19 59.25 14.69
N TYR A 64 29.39 60.30 14.96
CA TYR A 64 27.95 60.15 15.20
C TYR A 64 27.23 59.61 13.97
N THR A 65 27.60 60.08 12.78
CA THR A 65 27.04 59.60 11.51
C THR A 65 27.39 58.13 11.27
N HIS A 66 28.62 57.73 11.60
CA HIS A 66 29.06 56.34 11.52
C HIS A 66 28.36 55.45 12.55
N GLN A 67 28.23 55.90 13.80
CA GLN A 67 27.54 55.17 14.87
C GLN A 67 26.03 55.07 14.63
N SER A 68 25.37 56.12 14.15
CA SER A 68 23.96 56.11 13.72
C SER A 68 23.73 55.13 12.57
N ALA A 69 24.64 55.09 11.59
CA ALA A 69 24.58 54.11 10.50
C ALA A 69 24.81 52.66 10.97
N MET A 70 25.59 52.48 12.05
CA MET A 70 25.85 51.18 12.70
C MET A 70 24.79 50.82 13.74
N ALA A 71 23.95 51.77 14.18
CA ALA A 71 22.96 51.54 15.21
C ALA A 71 21.84 50.61 14.69
N PRO A 72 21.42 49.61 15.49
CA PRO A 72 20.34 48.73 15.10
C PRO A 72 19.06 49.55 14.91
N ARG A 73 18.48 49.48 13.70
CA ARG A 73 17.23 50.20 13.36
C ARG A 73 16.17 49.94 14.42
N VAL A 74 15.64 51.00 15.02
CA VAL A 74 14.50 50.92 15.94
C VAL A 74 13.35 50.25 15.21
N SER A 75 12.97 49.06 15.67
CA SER A 75 11.87 48.30 15.08
C SER A 75 10.57 49.07 15.27
N THR A 76 9.83 49.27 14.18
CA THR A 76 8.49 49.86 14.19
C THR A 76 7.41 48.88 14.68
N SER A 77 7.79 47.63 15.00
CA SER A 77 6.87 46.62 15.50
C SER A 77 6.65 46.78 17.02
N PRO A 78 5.47 46.43 17.54
CA PRO A 78 5.23 46.41 18.98
C PRO A 78 6.24 45.50 19.70
N ALA A 79 6.70 45.89 20.90
CA ALA A 79 7.71 45.15 21.66
C ALA A 79 7.36 43.67 21.91
N GLY A 80 6.06 43.36 22.08
CA GLY A 80 5.57 41.98 22.20
C GLY A 80 5.74 41.14 20.93
N VAL A 81 5.65 41.77 19.76
CA VAL A 81 5.85 41.11 18.46
C VAL A 81 7.34 40.88 18.19
N ASP A 82 8.21 41.81 18.57
CA ASP A 82 9.65 41.67 18.40
C ASP A 82 10.29 40.67 19.36
N THR A 83 9.78 40.58 20.59
CA THR A 83 10.14 39.50 21.51
C THR A 83 9.69 38.15 20.96
N MET A 84 8.46 38.05 20.46
CA MET A 84 7.96 36.83 19.83
C MET A 84 8.79 36.43 18.59
N ARG A 85 9.14 37.38 17.72
CA ARG A 85 9.98 37.16 16.54
C ARG A 85 11.34 36.59 16.94
N ARG A 86 11.99 37.17 17.95
CA ARG A 86 13.30 36.69 18.46
C ARG A 86 13.22 35.26 18.99
N VAL A 87 12.22 34.94 19.80
CA VAL A 87 12.07 33.58 20.35
C VAL A 87 11.78 32.56 19.25
N LEU A 88 10.93 32.90 18.28
CA LEU A 88 10.65 32.02 17.15
C LEU A 88 11.87 31.80 16.24
N GLN A 89 12.68 32.83 16.01
CA GLN A 89 13.92 32.73 15.24
C GLN A 89 15.00 31.95 15.97
N ALA A 90 15.04 32.01 17.31
CA ALA A 90 15.90 31.17 18.14
C ALA A 90 15.50 29.68 18.13
N GLY A 91 14.29 29.35 17.65
CA GLY A 91 13.80 27.98 17.51
C GLY A 91 13.25 27.37 18.81
N ASP A 92 13.11 28.15 19.88
CA ASP A 92 12.48 27.70 21.12
C ASP A 92 10.95 27.87 21.05
N TYR A 93 10.31 26.92 20.37
CA TYR A 93 8.87 26.94 20.16
C TYR A 93 8.07 26.65 21.43
N ALA A 94 8.64 25.96 22.43
CA ALA A 94 7.96 25.69 23.70
C ALA A 94 7.83 26.99 24.51
N ALA A 95 8.93 27.75 24.62
CA ALA A 95 8.91 29.07 25.23
C ALA A 95 8.02 30.04 24.44
N ALA A 96 8.04 29.97 23.10
CA ALA A 96 7.19 30.80 22.25
C ALA A 96 5.70 30.61 22.54
N VAL A 97 5.22 29.37 22.69
CA VAL A 97 3.80 29.11 23.00
C VAL A 97 3.43 29.62 24.39
N HIS A 98 4.29 29.42 25.39
CA HIS A 98 4.07 29.94 26.74
C HIS A 98 4.01 31.47 26.75
N LEU A 99 4.99 32.12 26.12
CA LEU A 99 5.05 33.57 25.96
C LEU A 99 3.81 34.10 25.24
N PHE A 100 3.39 33.43 24.16
CA PHE A 100 2.18 33.80 23.42
C PHE A 100 0.92 33.75 24.30
N GLY A 101 0.79 32.73 25.15
CA GLY A 101 -0.30 32.65 26.14
C GLY A 101 -0.28 33.79 27.15
N GLN A 102 0.89 34.10 27.72
CA GLN A 102 1.07 35.20 28.67
C GLN A 102 0.76 36.56 28.04
N LEU A 103 1.30 36.81 26.84
CA LEU A 103 1.08 38.05 26.10
C LEU A 103 -0.41 38.24 25.72
N ARG A 104 -1.13 37.16 25.42
CA ARG A 104 -2.59 37.20 25.23
C ARG A 104 -3.35 37.48 26.52
N ALA A 105 -2.95 36.86 27.64
CA ALA A 105 -3.57 37.09 28.94
C ALA A 105 -3.38 38.55 29.41
N LEU A 106 -2.25 39.15 29.08
CA LEU A 106 -1.93 40.55 29.37
C LEU A 106 -2.55 41.55 28.38
N GLY A 107 -3.33 41.09 27.39
CA GLY A 107 -3.98 41.96 26.40
C GLY A 107 -3.01 42.67 25.45
N THR A 108 -1.76 42.20 25.34
CA THR A 108 -0.76 42.85 24.49
C THR A 108 -1.10 42.69 23.00
N PRO A 109 -0.89 43.72 22.16
CA PRO A 109 -1.23 43.67 20.74
C PRO A 109 -0.27 42.74 19.98
N LEU A 110 -0.72 41.51 19.73
CA LEU A 110 -0.06 40.50 18.88
C LEU A 110 -0.66 40.44 17.46
N GLY A 111 -1.35 41.51 17.03
CA GLY A 111 -2.07 41.56 15.76
C GLY A 111 -1.16 41.69 14.53
N THR A 112 0.09 42.12 14.71
CA THR A 112 1.04 42.25 13.61
C THR A 112 1.38 40.87 13.04
N PRO A 113 1.14 40.63 11.74
CA PRO A 113 1.33 39.31 11.17
C PRO A 113 2.83 39.00 10.97
N LEU A 114 3.25 37.78 11.30
CA LEU A 114 4.62 37.29 11.12
C LEU A 114 4.64 35.95 10.38
N VAL A 115 5.64 35.74 9.53
CA VAL A 115 5.82 34.48 8.79
C VAL A 115 6.26 33.36 9.73
N GLU A 116 7.02 33.71 10.77
CA GLU A 116 7.56 32.80 11.78
C GLU A 116 6.46 32.07 12.57
N TYR A 117 5.26 32.63 12.66
CA TYR A 117 4.11 31.95 13.28
C TYR A 117 3.74 30.64 12.57
N ALA A 118 4.06 30.49 11.27
CA ALA A 118 3.84 29.23 10.56
C ALA A 118 4.69 28.08 11.13
N TYR A 119 5.90 28.37 11.63
CA TYR A 119 6.79 27.39 12.25
C TYR A 119 6.25 26.98 13.62
N ALA A 120 5.76 27.93 14.42
CA ALA A 120 5.08 27.67 15.68
C ALA A 120 3.84 26.80 15.49
N ALA A 121 3.00 27.11 14.50
CA ALA A 121 1.81 26.33 14.16
C ALA A 121 2.16 24.87 13.82
N ARG A 122 3.24 24.64 13.04
CA ARG A 122 3.71 23.28 12.75
C ARG A 122 4.19 22.56 14.00
N TRP A 123 4.97 23.24 14.85
CA TRP A 123 5.48 22.65 16.08
C TRP A 123 4.35 22.27 17.05
N CYS A 124 3.34 23.12 17.20
CA CYS A 124 2.15 22.84 18.01
C CYS A 124 1.40 21.60 17.50
N ALA A 125 1.21 21.51 16.18
CA ALA A 125 0.58 20.35 15.56
C ALA A 125 1.40 19.06 15.74
N ALA A 126 2.73 19.14 15.69
CA ALA A 126 3.63 18.00 15.90
C ALA A 126 3.69 17.56 17.38
N SER A 127 3.52 18.50 18.31
CA SER A 127 3.63 18.30 19.76
C SER A 127 2.28 18.00 20.43
N GLN A 128 1.26 17.62 19.65
CA GLN A 128 -0.08 17.28 20.15
C GLN A 128 -0.78 18.40 20.92
N ARG A 129 -0.56 19.67 20.53
CA ARG A 129 -1.27 20.84 21.05
C ARG A 129 -2.16 21.45 19.97
N PRO A 130 -3.28 20.81 19.61
CA PRO A 130 -4.04 21.17 18.42
C PRO A 130 -4.76 22.53 18.56
N ASP A 131 -5.15 22.92 19.77
CA ASP A 131 -5.91 24.15 20.04
C ASP A 131 -5.08 25.43 19.78
N GLU A 132 -3.76 25.33 19.88
CA GLU A 132 -2.83 26.45 19.68
C GLU A 132 -2.56 26.73 18.19
N VAL A 133 -2.89 25.79 17.30
CA VAL A 133 -2.52 25.90 15.88
C VAL A 133 -3.29 27.00 15.16
N ALA A 134 -4.61 27.09 15.37
CA ALA A 134 -5.45 28.09 14.71
C ALA A 134 -5.06 29.54 15.11
N PRO A 135 -4.85 29.88 16.39
CA PRO A 135 -4.37 31.21 16.80
C PRO A 135 -3.06 31.64 16.14
N PHE A 136 -2.12 30.71 15.93
CA PHE A 136 -0.87 31.03 15.21
C PHE A 136 -1.11 31.22 13.71
N LEU A 137 -1.91 30.37 13.08
CA LEU A 137 -2.25 30.50 11.65
C LEU A 137 -3.00 31.80 11.35
N GLU A 138 -3.86 32.26 12.27
CA GLU A 138 -4.54 33.55 12.20
C GLU A 138 -3.58 34.75 12.25
N ARG A 139 -2.30 34.57 12.54
CA ARG A 139 -1.31 35.66 12.57
C ARG A 139 -0.28 35.53 11.46
N VAL A 140 -0.41 34.54 10.58
CA VAL A 140 0.44 34.42 9.39
C VAL A 140 -0.04 35.42 8.33
N PRO A 141 0.86 36.23 7.73
CA PRO A 141 0.47 37.22 6.73
C PRO A 141 -0.03 36.52 5.45
N PRO A 142 -1.02 37.11 4.75
CA PRO A 142 -1.52 36.57 3.49
C PRO A 142 -0.44 36.55 2.39
N GLU A 143 0.52 37.47 2.42
CA GLU A 143 1.68 37.49 1.52
C GLU A 143 2.52 36.21 1.62
N ALA A 144 2.52 35.55 2.78
CA ALA A 144 3.23 34.29 2.99
C ALA A 144 2.69 33.14 2.12
N THR A 145 1.51 33.28 1.52
CA THR A 145 1.00 32.34 0.51
C THR A 145 1.93 32.23 -0.71
N HIS A 146 2.72 33.27 -0.99
CA HIS A 146 3.68 33.29 -2.09
C HIS A 146 5.06 32.71 -1.69
N SER A 147 5.31 32.51 -0.39
CA SER A 147 6.54 31.91 0.12
C SER A 147 6.46 30.39 0.16
N ALA A 148 7.33 29.70 -0.58
CA ALA A 148 7.39 28.24 -0.58
C ALA A 148 7.69 27.66 0.81
N ALA A 149 8.53 28.34 1.60
CA ALA A 149 8.89 27.91 2.96
C ALA A 149 7.70 27.99 3.91
N ALA A 150 7.00 29.13 3.93
CA ALA A 150 5.83 29.32 4.78
C ALA A 150 4.67 28.38 4.39
N MET A 151 4.41 28.26 3.08
CA MET A 151 3.43 27.32 2.53
C MET A 151 3.73 25.88 2.97
N HIS A 152 5.01 25.48 2.97
CA HIS A 152 5.41 24.16 3.44
C HIS A 152 5.12 23.96 4.93
N GLN A 153 5.43 24.94 5.78
CA GLN A 153 5.16 24.84 7.23
C GLN A 153 3.66 24.73 7.51
N VAL A 154 2.83 25.58 6.88
CA VAL A 154 1.37 25.55 7.00
C VAL A 154 0.81 24.20 6.50
N ALA A 155 1.30 23.70 5.35
CA ALA A 155 0.88 22.41 4.82
C ALA A 155 1.22 21.24 5.76
N GLN A 156 2.38 21.27 6.42
CA GLN A 156 2.75 20.25 7.41
C GLN A 156 1.90 20.35 8.67
N ALA A 157 1.63 21.56 9.17
CA ALA A 157 0.78 21.77 10.34
C ALA A 157 -0.62 21.19 10.12
N LEU A 158 -1.26 21.53 9.00
CA LEU A 158 -2.58 21.02 8.63
C LEU A 158 -2.57 19.51 8.40
N LEU A 159 -1.49 18.96 7.85
CA LEU A 159 -1.35 17.51 7.63
C LEU A 159 -1.21 16.74 8.95
N PHE A 160 -0.48 17.25 9.94
CA PHE A 160 -0.37 16.63 11.24
C PHE A 160 -1.72 16.61 11.96
N LEU A 161 -2.44 17.73 11.94
CA LEU A 161 -3.81 17.81 12.48
C LEU A 161 -4.77 16.85 11.78
N ALA A 162 -4.72 16.76 10.44
CA ALA A 162 -5.60 15.88 9.68
C ALA A 162 -5.36 14.37 9.91
N ARG A 163 -4.19 13.99 10.45
CA ARG A 163 -3.84 12.60 10.76
C ARG A 163 -4.29 12.16 12.15
N ASP A 164 -4.46 13.10 13.06
CA ASP A 164 -4.88 12.83 14.42
C ASP A 164 -6.41 12.91 14.51
N ALA A 165 -7.06 11.77 14.74
CA ALA A 165 -8.51 11.70 14.84
C ALA A 165 -9.05 12.46 16.06
N ALA A 166 -8.27 12.56 17.16
CA ALA A 166 -8.67 13.31 18.35
C ALA A 166 -8.66 14.83 18.11
N ALA A 167 -7.82 15.30 17.18
CA ALA A 167 -7.70 16.71 16.82
C ALA A 167 -8.66 17.16 15.71
N ALA A 168 -9.64 16.34 15.31
CA ALA A 168 -10.59 16.66 14.24
C ALA A 168 -11.26 18.05 14.33
N PRO A 169 -11.80 18.52 15.48
CA PRO A 169 -12.42 19.85 15.55
C PRO A 169 -11.41 21.00 15.38
N ALA A 170 -10.20 20.85 15.93
CA ALA A 170 -9.13 21.82 15.74
C ALA A 170 -8.62 21.82 14.28
N ALA A 171 -8.57 20.65 13.63
CA ALA A 171 -8.24 20.51 12.22
C ALA A 171 -9.26 21.23 11.33
N GLU A 172 -10.57 21.08 11.60
CA GLU A 172 -11.62 21.82 10.88
C GLU A 172 -11.42 23.34 11.01
N THR A 173 -11.21 23.84 12.23
CA THR A 173 -10.98 25.26 12.49
C THR A 173 -9.74 25.78 11.77
N ALA A 174 -8.62 25.05 11.85
CA ALA A 174 -7.36 25.41 11.19
C ALA A 174 -7.49 25.43 9.65
N LEU A 175 -8.28 24.52 9.06
CA LEU A 175 -8.57 24.51 7.63
C LEU A 175 -9.39 25.74 7.20
N LEU A 176 -10.36 26.17 8.01
CA LEU A 176 -11.15 27.38 7.74
C LEU A 176 -10.26 28.64 7.78
N VAL A 177 -9.42 28.78 8.82
CA VAL A 177 -8.45 29.88 8.93
C VAL A 177 -7.48 29.88 7.75
N ALA A 178 -6.95 28.72 7.36
CA ALA A 178 -6.05 28.61 6.22
C ALA A 178 -6.74 28.97 4.89
N ALA A 179 -8.04 28.69 4.76
CA ALA A 179 -8.84 29.10 3.61
C ALA A 179 -9.07 30.62 3.58
N ASP A 180 -9.39 31.24 4.72
CA ASP A 180 -9.55 32.70 4.84
C ASP A 180 -8.26 33.46 4.46
N ARG A 181 -7.11 32.82 4.64
CA ARG A 181 -5.79 33.38 4.29
C ARG A 181 -5.27 33.00 2.90
N GLY A 182 -6.04 32.22 2.13
CA GLY A 182 -5.66 31.85 0.76
C GLY A 182 -4.58 30.76 0.65
N PHE A 183 -4.35 29.94 1.69
CA PHE A 183 -3.39 28.82 1.63
C PHE A 183 -3.93 27.58 0.87
N VAL A 184 -4.45 27.80 -0.35
CA VAL A 184 -5.16 26.79 -1.16
C VAL A 184 -4.31 25.55 -1.42
N GLN A 185 -3.01 25.72 -1.68
CA GLN A 185 -2.10 24.61 -1.95
C GLN A 185 -1.84 23.74 -0.72
N ALA A 186 -1.79 24.34 0.48
CA ALA A 186 -1.61 23.62 1.74
C ALA A 186 -2.84 22.77 2.07
N LEU A 187 -4.05 23.27 1.77
CA LEU A 187 -5.31 22.57 2.01
C LEU A 187 -5.43 21.26 1.22
N ALA A 188 -4.90 21.21 -0.01
CA ALA A 188 -5.12 20.08 -0.92
C ALA A 188 -4.71 18.71 -0.32
N ARG A 189 -3.61 18.67 0.45
CA ARG A 189 -3.12 17.43 1.05
C ARG A 189 -3.84 17.10 2.36
N ALA A 190 -4.07 18.11 3.21
CA ALA A 190 -4.79 17.94 4.47
C ALA A 190 -6.24 17.48 4.23
N LEU A 191 -6.97 18.10 3.28
CA LEU A 191 -8.31 17.69 2.88
C LEU A 191 -8.33 16.25 2.34
N THR A 192 -7.29 15.82 1.62
CA THR A 192 -7.24 14.43 1.13
C THR A 192 -7.17 13.43 2.28
N GLU A 193 -6.36 13.68 3.30
CA GLU A 193 -6.24 12.78 4.47
C GLU A 193 -7.49 12.83 5.34
N LEU A 194 -8.01 14.03 5.63
CA LEU A 194 -9.18 14.22 6.49
C LEU A 194 -10.44 13.55 5.92
N TYR A 195 -10.68 13.69 4.61
CA TYR A 195 -11.82 13.06 3.92
C TYR A 195 -11.56 11.59 3.56
N HIS A 196 -10.33 11.10 3.71
CA HIS A 196 -10.04 9.67 3.68
C HIS A 196 -10.28 9.00 5.04
N GLY A 197 -10.16 9.77 6.13
CA GLY A 197 -10.40 9.33 7.50
C GLY A 197 -11.88 9.36 7.91
N PRO A 198 -12.17 9.26 9.24
CA PRO A 198 -13.52 9.08 9.76
C PRO A 198 -14.48 10.24 9.46
N LEU A 199 -13.95 11.45 9.26
CA LEU A 199 -14.76 12.61 8.89
C LEU A 199 -15.45 12.42 7.53
N GLY A 200 -14.78 11.76 6.58
CA GLY A 200 -15.23 11.68 5.19
C GLY A 200 -16.57 10.99 4.97
N GLY A 201 -17.01 10.13 5.91
CA GLY A 201 -18.33 9.48 5.89
C GLY A 201 -19.38 10.11 6.79
N SER A 202 -19.05 11.23 7.47
CA SER A 202 -19.92 11.91 8.41
C SER A 202 -20.67 13.09 7.77
N PRO A 203 -21.82 13.52 8.30
CA PRO A 203 -22.50 14.73 7.83
C PRO A 203 -21.64 16.01 8.00
N ARG A 204 -20.64 15.98 8.88
CA ARG A 204 -19.68 17.08 9.07
C ARG A 204 -18.79 17.32 7.85
N ALA A 205 -18.53 16.29 7.02
CA ALA A 205 -17.79 16.46 5.77
C ALA A 205 -18.50 17.42 4.80
N GLU A 206 -19.83 17.32 4.70
CA GLU A 206 -20.61 18.22 3.85
C GLU A 206 -20.64 19.64 4.41
N ALA A 207 -20.84 19.78 5.72
CA ALA A 207 -20.83 21.07 6.41
C ALA A 207 -19.48 21.79 6.25
N LEU A 208 -18.36 21.07 6.44
CA LEU A 208 -17.02 21.62 6.26
C LEU A 208 -16.79 22.08 4.82
N TRP A 209 -17.17 21.27 3.82
CA TRP A 209 -17.02 21.66 2.41
C TRP A 209 -17.85 22.91 2.08
N ARG A 210 -19.10 22.98 2.54
CA ARG A 210 -19.96 24.17 2.39
C ARG A 210 -19.38 25.41 3.06
N ALA A 211 -18.69 25.25 4.18
CA ALA A 211 -18.04 26.35 4.89
C ALA A 211 -16.72 26.80 4.25
N LEU A 212 -16.02 25.92 3.52
CA LEU A 212 -14.73 26.21 2.87
C LEU A 212 -14.90 26.96 1.55
N VAL A 213 -15.88 26.61 0.72
CA VAL A 213 -16.02 27.17 -0.64
C VAL A 213 -16.22 28.69 -0.65
N PRO A 214 -17.10 29.30 0.18
CA PRO A 214 -17.27 30.75 0.21
C PRO A 214 -16.00 31.48 0.65
N ARG A 215 -15.27 30.94 1.64
CA ARG A 215 -14.01 31.50 2.14
C ARG A 215 -12.91 31.49 1.09
N LEU A 216 -12.77 30.39 0.36
CA LEU A 216 -11.78 30.29 -0.72
C LEU A 216 -12.10 31.23 -1.89
N ARG A 217 -13.39 31.45 -2.18
CA ARG A 217 -13.82 32.46 -3.17
C ARG A 217 -13.49 33.87 -2.71
N ALA A 218 -13.77 34.20 -1.45
CA ALA A 218 -13.42 35.50 -0.87
C ALA A 218 -11.90 35.74 -0.90
N ALA A 219 -11.09 34.70 -0.74
CA ALA A 219 -9.63 34.75 -0.89
C ALA A 219 -9.12 34.78 -2.35
N GLY A 220 -10.00 34.90 -3.35
CA GLY A 220 -9.62 35.03 -4.76
C GLY A 220 -9.28 33.72 -5.48
N THR A 221 -9.70 32.56 -4.95
CA THR A 221 -9.43 31.26 -5.58
C THR A 221 -10.30 31.06 -6.83
N SER A 222 -9.68 30.68 -7.95
CA SER A 222 -10.41 30.39 -9.19
C SER A 222 -11.34 29.16 -9.05
N ASP A 223 -12.48 29.18 -9.76
CA ASP A 223 -13.40 28.04 -9.81
C ASP A 223 -12.75 26.78 -10.39
N ALA A 224 -11.74 26.91 -11.27
CA ALA A 224 -10.98 25.77 -11.77
C ALA A 224 -10.16 25.09 -10.67
N THR A 225 -9.56 25.87 -9.77
CA THR A 225 -8.83 25.33 -8.60
C THR A 225 -9.79 24.70 -7.60
N LEU A 226 -10.96 25.30 -7.38
CA LEU A 226 -12.01 24.73 -6.53
C LEU A 226 -12.53 23.40 -7.08
N ALA A 227 -12.76 23.30 -8.39
CA ALA A 227 -13.14 22.05 -9.05
C ALA A 227 -12.08 20.96 -8.90
N ALA A 228 -10.80 21.32 -9.01
CA ALA A 228 -9.69 20.38 -8.80
C ALA A 228 -9.61 19.88 -7.35
N LEU A 229 -9.84 20.76 -6.37
CA LEU A 229 -9.93 20.40 -4.95
C LEU A 229 -11.15 19.51 -4.68
N PHE A 230 -12.32 19.84 -5.23
CA PHE A 230 -13.54 19.06 -5.11
C PHE A 230 -13.35 17.64 -5.65
N ALA A 231 -12.81 17.51 -6.87
CA ALA A 231 -12.47 16.23 -7.45
C ALA A 231 -11.49 15.43 -6.57
N ARG A 232 -10.57 16.10 -5.88
CA ARG A 232 -9.61 15.46 -4.97
C ARG A 232 -10.28 14.92 -3.71
N VAL A 233 -11.18 15.69 -3.12
CA VAL A 233 -12.00 15.28 -1.97
C VAL A 233 -12.90 14.09 -2.33
N VAL A 234 -13.61 14.16 -3.46
CA VAL A 234 -14.47 13.08 -3.96
C VAL A 234 -13.67 11.79 -4.19
N ARG A 235 -12.44 11.90 -4.73
CA ARG A 235 -11.54 10.73 -4.87
C ARG A 235 -11.09 10.17 -3.53
N ALA A 236 -10.86 11.02 -2.52
CA ALA A 236 -10.46 10.57 -1.18
C ALA A 236 -11.58 9.76 -0.52
N GLN A 237 -12.81 10.28 -0.54
CA GLN A 237 -14.01 9.59 -0.05
C GLN A 237 -14.27 8.28 -0.79
N ALA A 238 -14.22 8.29 -2.13
CA ALA A 238 -14.42 7.09 -2.92
C ALA A 238 -13.34 6.02 -2.68
N ARG A 239 -12.10 6.42 -2.36
CA ARG A 239 -11.03 5.48 -1.95
C ARG A 239 -11.23 4.94 -0.54
N ALA A 240 -11.77 5.76 0.36
CA ALA A 240 -12.16 5.37 1.72
C ALA A 240 -13.47 4.56 1.78
N ARG A 241 -14.19 4.44 0.66
CA ARG A 241 -15.53 3.82 0.56
C ARG A 241 -16.62 4.58 1.32
N HIS A 242 -16.47 5.88 1.47
CA HIS A 242 -17.54 6.77 1.95
C HIS A 242 -18.43 7.20 0.80
N THR A 243 -19.68 7.56 1.10
CA THR A 243 -20.59 8.19 0.15
C THR A 243 -19.94 9.49 -0.35
N PRO A 244 -19.64 9.60 -1.65
CA PRO A 244 -18.90 10.73 -2.18
C PRO A 244 -19.76 11.99 -2.23
N LEU A 245 -19.21 13.14 -1.84
CA LEU A 245 -19.93 14.43 -1.76
C LEU A 245 -20.68 14.85 -3.03
N HIS A 246 -20.22 14.42 -4.21
CA HIS A 246 -20.91 14.71 -5.47
C HIS A 246 -22.32 14.10 -5.58
N GLU A 247 -22.66 13.14 -4.71
CA GLU A 247 -24.00 12.53 -4.65
C GLU A 247 -24.91 13.23 -3.63
N THR A 248 -24.35 13.90 -2.63
CA THR A 248 -25.14 14.53 -1.55
C THR A 248 -25.36 16.03 -1.78
N LEU A 249 -24.48 16.69 -2.54
CA LEU A 249 -24.59 18.12 -2.83
C LEU A 249 -25.48 18.39 -4.06
N PRO A 250 -26.59 19.12 -3.92
CA PRO A 250 -27.43 19.52 -5.04
C PRO A 250 -26.69 20.55 -5.92
N SER A 251 -26.79 20.39 -7.23
CA SER A 251 -26.06 21.21 -8.22
C SER A 251 -26.74 22.55 -8.54
N THR A 252 -27.72 22.98 -7.75
CA THR A 252 -28.76 23.95 -8.17
C THR A 252 -28.73 25.33 -7.50
N SER A 253 -27.64 25.73 -6.82
CA SER A 253 -27.57 27.06 -6.18
C SER A 253 -26.81 28.11 -7.00
N ALA A 254 -27.18 29.39 -6.85
CA ALA A 254 -26.52 30.56 -7.47
C ALA A 254 -25.02 30.70 -7.16
N ALA A 255 -24.53 30.07 -6.09
CA ALA A 255 -23.11 29.95 -5.76
C ALA A 255 -22.73 28.46 -5.64
N PRO A 256 -22.45 27.76 -6.77
CA PRO A 256 -22.32 26.31 -6.76
C PRO A 256 -21.22 25.84 -5.80
N VAL A 257 -21.58 24.95 -4.88
CA VAL A 257 -20.64 24.28 -3.95
C VAL A 257 -20.22 22.91 -4.49
N SER A 258 -20.96 22.41 -5.50
CA SER A 258 -20.58 21.26 -6.33
C SER A 258 -19.86 21.74 -7.59
N PHE A 259 -18.93 20.93 -8.08
CA PHE A 259 -18.19 21.23 -9.31
C PHE A 259 -18.20 20.04 -10.27
N ALA A 260 -18.07 20.32 -11.56
CA ALA A 260 -17.94 19.29 -12.58
C ALA A 260 -16.72 18.41 -12.30
N LEU A 261 -16.94 17.09 -12.25
CA LEU A 261 -15.86 16.13 -11.97
C LEU A 261 -14.97 15.96 -13.20
N ASP A 262 -13.66 15.86 -12.99
CA ASP A 262 -12.71 15.51 -14.06
C ASP A 262 -12.92 14.06 -14.55
N ALA A 263 -12.46 13.75 -15.77
CA ALA A 263 -12.60 12.41 -16.37
C ALA A 263 -11.99 11.31 -15.48
N ARG A 264 -10.90 11.63 -14.77
CA ARG A 264 -10.24 10.74 -13.83
C ARG A 264 -11.13 10.38 -12.63
N THR A 265 -11.90 11.32 -12.11
CA THR A 265 -12.80 11.09 -10.97
C THR A 265 -14.06 10.39 -11.41
N ARG A 266 -14.63 10.75 -12.57
CA ARG A 266 -15.76 10.02 -13.16
C ARG A 266 -15.43 8.55 -13.40
N THR A 267 -14.27 8.25 -14.00
CA THR A 267 -13.83 6.85 -14.21
C THR A 267 -13.58 6.10 -12.90
N LEU A 268 -13.10 6.78 -11.86
CA LEU A 268 -12.94 6.19 -10.53
C LEU A 268 -14.30 5.87 -9.90
N LEU A 269 -15.28 6.78 -10.02
CA LEU A 269 -16.63 6.62 -9.50
C LEU A 269 -17.44 5.58 -10.26
N GLN A 270 -17.30 5.50 -11.58
CA GLN A 270 -17.90 4.42 -12.38
C GLN A 270 -17.33 3.06 -11.97
N ARG A 271 -16.03 2.97 -11.68
CA ARG A 271 -15.42 1.75 -11.12
C ARG A 271 -15.87 1.44 -9.70
N SER A 272 -16.20 2.44 -8.87
CA SER A 272 -16.73 2.20 -7.52
C SER A 272 -18.22 1.86 -7.54
N LYS A 273 -19.02 2.47 -8.42
CA LYS A 273 -20.44 2.14 -8.63
C LYS A 273 -20.64 0.76 -9.26
N ALA A 274 -19.79 0.38 -10.21
CA ALA A 274 -19.72 -1.02 -10.70
C ALA A 274 -19.29 -2.04 -9.62
N ARG A 275 -18.84 -1.57 -8.45
CA ARG A 275 -18.55 -2.38 -7.26
C ARG A 275 -19.62 -2.23 -6.16
N ALA A 276 -20.65 -1.43 -6.37
CA ALA A 276 -21.68 -1.06 -5.37
C ALA A 276 -23.09 -1.50 -5.81
N PRO A 277 -23.28 -2.80 -6.01
CA PRO A 277 -24.16 -3.51 -5.09
C PRO A 277 -23.35 -4.55 -4.33
N LEU A 278 -23.85 -5.01 -3.19
CA LEU A 278 -23.25 -5.97 -2.22
C LEU A 278 -22.68 -5.32 -0.95
N LEU A 279 -23.53 -4.57 -0.27
CA LEU A 279 -23.52 -4.53 1.19
C LEU A 279 -24.73 -5.33 1.70
N LEU A 280 -24.64 -6.65 1.56
CA LEU A 280 -25.28 -7.61 2.43
C LEU A 280 -24.20 -8.63 2.82
N PRO A 281 -24.05 -8.97 4.11
CA PRO A 281 -23.14 -10.01 4.52
C PRO A 281 -23.78 -11.35 4.13
N HIS A 282 -23.50 -11.88 2.93
CA HIS A 282 -23.40 -13.31 2.62
C HIS A 282 -23.13 -13.65 1.15
N ASP A 283 -23.23 -12.72 0.20
CA ASP A 283 -22.90 -13.01 -1.21
C ASP A 283 -21.61 -12.35 -1.69
N GLN A 284 -20.51 -13.12 -1.60
CA GLN A 284 -19.35 -12.88 -2.45
C GLN A 284 -19.76 -13.14 -3.92
N ALA A 285 -20.28 -12.14 -4.63
CA ALA A 285 -20.34 -12.20 -6.08
C ALA A 285 -18.89 -12.33 -6.58
N ARG A 286 -18.53 -13.56 -6.95
CA ARG A 286 -17.21 -13.93 -7.43
C ARG A 286 -16.89 -13.07 -8.64
N ALA A 287 -15.94 -12.14 -8.49
CA ALA A 287 -15.40 -11.43 -9.65
C ALA A 287 -15.03 -12.47 -10.73
N PRO A 288 -15.38 -12.20 -12.00
CA PRO A 288 -15.28 -13.22 -13.05
C PRO A 288 -13.84 -13.71 -13.15
N LEU A 289 -13.67 -15.03 -13.13
CA LEU A 289 -12.36 -15.65 -13.29
C LEU A 289 -11.76 -15.27 -14.64
N LEU A 290 -10.43 -15.35 -14.72
CA LEU A 290 -9.68 -15.18 -15.96
C LEU A 290 -10.31 -16.01 -17.10
N LEU A 291 -10.57 -15.39 -18.24
CA LEU A 291 -11.17 -16.05 -19.40
C LEU A 291 -10.33 -17.25 -19.87
N PRO A 292 -10.95 -18.36 -20.36
CA PRO A 292 -10.22 -19.54 -20.83
C PRO A 292 -9.15 -19.23 -21.89
N HIS A 293 -9.45 -18.31 -22.81
CA HIS A 293 -8.50 -17.85 -23.83
C HIS A 293 -7.26 -17.17 -23.21
N ASP A 294 -7.43 -16.34 -22.18
CA ASP A 294 -6.30 -15.71 -21.48
C ASP A 294 -5.50 -16.74 -20.67
N GLN A 295 -6.16 -17.77 -20.11
CA GLN A 295 -5.49 -18.90 -19.45
C GLN A 295 -4.62 -19.68 -20.45
N ALA A 296 -5.14 -19.97 -21.64
CA ALA A 296 -4.40 -20.64 -22.71
C ALA A 296 -3.20 -19.81 -23.19
N ARG A 297 -3.37 -18.51 -23.42
CA ARG A 297 -2.27 -17.60 -23.74
C ARG A 297 -1.20 -17.56 -22.66
N PHE A 298 -1.62 -17.51 -21.40
CA PHE A 298 -0.68 -17.56 -20.28
C PHE A 298 0.11 -18.88 -20.28
N ALA A 299 -0.56 -20.02 -20.48
CA ALA A 299 0.09 -21.32 -20.53
C ALA A 299 1.12 -21.39 -21.66
N HIS A 300 0.77 -20.94 -22.87
CA HIS A 300 1.68 -20.85 -24.01
C HIS A 300 2.94 -20.00 -23.70
N TYR A 301 2.78 -18.83 -23.08
CA TYR A 301 3.93 -18.00 -22.70
C TYR A 301 4.74 -18.59 -21.53
N ALA A 302 4.10 -19.35 -20.64
CA ALA A 302 4.79 -20.07 -19.58
C ALA A 302 5.68 -21.19 -20.13
N GLU A 303 5.20 -21.91 -21.16
CA GLU A 303 5.98 -22.91 -21.89
C GLU A 303 7.17 -22.27 -22.61
N ALA A 304 6.96 -21.13 -23.27
CA ALA A 304 8.01 -20.34 -23.92
C ALA A 304 8.96 -19.61 -22.94
N ARG A 305 8.70 -19.69 -21.62
CA ARG A 305 9.42 -18.97 -20.56
C ARG A 305 9.48 -17.45 -20.73
N ASP A 306 8.50 -16.86 -21.41
CA ASP A 306 8.40 -15.41 -21.63
C ASP A 306 7.69 -14.72 -20.46
N LEU A 307 8.48 -14.29 -19.47
CA LEU A 307 7.97 -13.60 -18.28
C LEU A 307 7.20 -12.33 -18.64
N LEU A 308 7.69 -11.53 -19.60
CA LEU A 308 7.10 -10.24 -19.99
C LEU A 308 5.66 -10.44 -20.49
N ARG A 309 5.45 -11.41 -21.37
CA ARG A 309 4.12 -11.72 -21.91
C ARG A 309 3.22 -12.40 -20.88
N MET A 310 3.75 -13.26 -20.00
CA MET A 310 2.97 -13.81 -18.89
C MET A 310 2.42 -12.70 -17.98
N ARG A 311 3.26 -11.73 -17.60
CA ARG A 311 2.84 -10.59 -16.77
C ARG A 311 1.86 -9.68 -17.50
N SER A 312 2.03 -9.44 -18.80
CA SER A 312 1.13 -8.58 -19.58
C SER A 312 -0.27 -9.16 -19.67
N VAL A 313 -0.42 -10.47 -19.88
CA VAL A 313 -1.71 -11.18 -19.86
C VAL A 313 -2.43 -10.97 -18.52
N LEU A 314 -1.73 -11.19 -17.41
CA LEU A 314 -2.32 -11.01 -16.08
C LEU A 314 -2.68 -9.54 -15.83
N LEU A 315 -1.81 -8.59 -16.15
CA LEU A 315 -2.13 -7.16 -15.99
C LEU A 315 -3.31 -6.72 -16.85
N GLY A 316 -3.43 -7.24 -18.08
CA GLY A 316 -4.56 -6.99 -18.97
C GLY A 316 -5.87 -7.53 -18.41
N ALA A 317 -5.86 -8.76 -17.88
CA ALA A 317 -7.01 -9.34 -17.22
C ALA A 317 -7.46 -8.55 -15.98
N LEU A 318 -6.48 -8.14 -15.15
CA LEU A 318 -6.73 -7.27 -14.00
C LEU A 318 -7.33 -5.91 -14.40
N ALA A 319 -6.93 -5.38 -15.56
CA ALA A 319 -7.48 -4.12 -16.09
C ALA A 319 -8.94 -4.26 -16.49
N ARG A 320 -9.32 -5.43 -17.03
CA ARG A 320 -10.70 -5.80 -17.39
C ARG A 320 -11.57 -6.23 -16.20
N GLY A 321 -11.00 -6.29 -14.98
CA GLY A 321 -11.72 -6.69 -13.77
C GLY A 321 -11.75 -8.20 -13.51
N HIS A 322 -11.03 -9.00 -14.29
CA HIS A 322 -10.95 -10.45 -14.08
C HIS A 322 -9.91 -10.81 -13.01
N VAL A 323 -10.25 -11.79 -12.17
CA VAL A 323 -9.34 -12.32 -11.14
C VAL A 323 -8.52 -13.47 -11.70
N PRO A 324 -7.17 -13.37 -11.70
CA PRO A 324 -6.33 -14.49 -12.08
C PRO A 324 -6.32 -15.56 -10.98
N PRO A 325 -6.40 -16.85 -11.34
CA PRO A 325 -6.32 -17.93 -10.37
C PRO A 325 -4.94 -17.98 -9.69
N VAL A 326 -4.94 -18.42 -8.43
CA VAL A 326 -3.72 -18.53 -7.59
C VAL A 326 -2.62 -19.33 -8.27
N GLU A 327 -2.98 -20.40 -8.99
CA GLU A 327 -2.01 -21.28 -9.64
C GLU A 327 -1.19 -20.58 -10.73
N LEU A 328 -1.81 -19.73 -11.55
CA LEU A 328 -1.12 -18.99 -12.61
C LEU A 328 -0.24 -17.89 -12.03
N LEU A 329 -0.74 -17.17 -11.00
CA LEU A 329 0.07 -16.22 -10.24
C LEU A 329 1.29 -16.91 -9.63
N ALA A 330 1.10 -18.06 -8.99
CA ALA A 330 2.19 -18.82 -8.40
C ALA A 330 3.22 -19.27 -9.45
N THR A 331 2.78 -19.71 -10.64
CA THR A 331 3.68 -20.08 -11.73
C THR A 331 4.55 -18.90 -12.18
N LEU A 332 3.95 -17.72 -12.41
CA LEU A 332 4.74 -16.51 -12.73
C LEU A 332 5.74 -16.19 -11.62
N LEU A 333 5.33 -16.26 -10.36
CA LEU A 333 6.18 -15.95 -9.21
C LEU A 333 7.36 -16.92 -9.08
N VAL A 334 7.15 -18.22 -9.31
CA VAL A 334 8.22 -19.23 -9.33
C VAL A 334 9.24 -18.87 -10.40
N MET A 335 8.79 -18.65 -11.64
CA MET A 335 9.69 -18.38 -12.78
C MET A 335 10.43 -17.04 -12.61
N ALA A 336 9.75 -16.01 -12.11
CA ALA A 336 10.37 -14.73 -11.80
C ALA A 336 11.40 -14.85 -10.65
N SER A 337 11.15 -15.71 -9.65
CA SER A 337 12.03 -15.84 -8.48
C SER A 337 13.41 -16.45 -8.78
N ALA A 338 13.53 -17.14 -9.92
CA ALA A 338 14.81 -17.66 -10.42
C ALA A 338 15.77 -16.55 -10.87
N HIS A 339 15.27 -15.32 -11.08
CA HIS A 339 16.05 -14.18 -11.55
C HIS A 339 16.15 -13.11 -10.46
N THR A 340 17.33 -12.52 -10.26
CA THR A 340 17.51 -11.29 -9.44
C THR A 340 17.10 -10.05 -10.21
N HIS A 341 17.48 -10.01 -11.49
CA HIS A 341 17.12 -8.99 -12.46
C HIS A 341 16.43 -9.64 -13.65
N ILE A 342 15.32 -9.04 -14.10
CA ILE A 342 14.57 -9.51 -15.25
C ILE A 342 14.95 -8.65 -16.45
N PRO A 343 15.49 -9.25 -17.53
CA PRO A 343 15.76 -8.52 -18.76
C PRO A 343 14.45 -7.99 -19.34
N ALA A 344 14.41 -6.71 -19.65
CA ALA A 344 13.27 -6.07 -20.27
C ALA A 344 13.65 -5.70 -21.72
N SER A 345 12.78 -6.01 -22.68
CA SER A 345 13.02 -5.65 -24.08
C SER A 345 13.12 -4.12 -24.18
N GLY A 346 14.27 -3.63 -24.67
CA GLY A 346 14.53 -2.20 -24.89
C GLY A 346 14.71 -1.32 -23.65
N THR A 347 14.84 -1.89 -22.44
CA THR A 347 15.07 -1.13 -21.20
C THR A 347 16.10 -1.81 -20.29
N PRO A 348 16.80 -1.07 -19.41
CA PRO A 348 17.78 -1.68 -18.51
C PRO A 348 17.11 -2.74 -17.61
N PRO A 349 17.83 -3.83 -17.29
CA PRO A 349 17.29 -4.93 -16.49
C PRO A 349 16.84 -4.43 -15.11
N CYS A 350 15.58 -4.67 -14.78
CA CYS A 350 14.99 -4.21 -13.54
C CYS A 350 14.99 -5.31 -12.47
N SER A 351 15.05 -4.95 -11.20
CA SER A 351 14.97 -5.94 -10.12
C SER A 351 13.63 -6.67 -10.15
N THR A 352 13.63 -7.96 -9.80
CA THR A 352 12.40 -8.79 -9.77
C THR A 352 11.31 -8.17 -8.88
N GLY A 353 11.69 -7.49 -7.80
CA GLY A 353 10.76 -6.74 -6.95
C GLY A 353 10.12 -5.54 -7.66
N ALA A 354 10.88 -4.78 -8.45
CA ALA A 354 10.35 -3.67 -9.25
C ALA A 354 9.44 -4.19 -10.37
N TYR A 355 9.84 -5.28 -11.01
CA TYR A 355 9.07 -5.97 -12.04
C TYR A 355 7.69 -6.43 -11.54
N LEU A 356 7.62 -7.07 -10.38
CA LEU A 356 6.36 -7.59 -9.84
C LEU A 356 5.46 -6.52 -9.19
N ARG A 357 6.01 -5.32 -8.90
CA ARG A 357 5.33 -4.26 -8.13
C ARG A 357 4.00 -3.81 -8.75
N PRO A 358 3.87 -3.59 -10.07
CA PRO A 358 2.59 -3.15 -10.65
C PRO A 358 1.49 -4.20 -10.52
N LEU A 359 1.84 -5.48 -10.66
CA LEU A 359 0.91 -6.58 -10.51
C LEU A 359 0.47 -6.71 -9.04
N ARG A 360 1.41 -6.64 -8.10
CA ARG A 360 1.10 -6.60 -6.65
C ARG A 360 0.18 -5.44 -6.28
N ARG A 361 0.41 -4.23 -6.81
CA ARG A 361 -0.43 -3.05 -6.54
C ARG A 361 -1.87 -3.26 -7.02
N ARG A 362 -2.07 -3.84 -8.22
CA ARG A 362 -3.42 -4.12 -8.74
C ARG A 362 -4.15 -5.19 -7.93
N LEU A 363 -3.42 -6.19 -7.43
CA LEU A 363 -3.98 -7.25 -6.58
C LEU A 363 -4.32 -6.80 -5.15
N GLN A 364 -3.95 -5.58 -4.73
CA GLN A 364 -4.37 -5.04 -3.41
C GLN A 364 -5.89 -4.94 -3.27
N ALA A 365 -6.63 -4.89 -4.40
CA ALA A 365 -8.09 -4.93 -4.39
C ALA A 365 -8.66 -6.26 -3.88
N TRP A 366 -7.87 -7.34 -3.88
CA TRP A 366 -8.27 -8.67 -3.42
C TRP A 366 -7.34 -9.13 -2.30
N PRO A 367 -7.71 -8.84 -1.03
CA PRO A 367 -6.84 -9.08 0.10
C PRO A 367 -6.44 -10.56 0.21
N GLY A 368 -5.15 -10.80 0.41
CA GLY A 368 -4.57 -12.14 0.62
C GLY A 368 -4.36 -12.99 -0.62
N LEU A 369 -4.82 -12.58 -1.81
CA LEU A 369 -4.58 -13.32 -3.05
C LEU A 369 -3.08 -13.36 -3.38
N TRP A 370 -2.39 -12.23 -3.24
CA TRP A 370 -0.95 -12.13 -3.47
C TRP A 370 -0.15 -12.99 -2.48
N GLU A 371 -0.46 -12.90 -1.19
CA GLU A 371 0.19 -13.69 -0.15
C GLU A 371 -0.04 -15.19 -0.35
N THR A 372 -1.25 -15.60 -0.73
CA THR A 372 -1.58 -17.01 -1.00
C THR A 372 -0.84 -17.51 -2.24
N ALA A 373 -0.75 -16.70 -3.30
CA ALA A 373 0.03 -17.03 -4.49
C ALA A 373 1.52 -17.12 -4.21
N LEU A 374 2.06 -16.24 -3.36
CA LEU A 374 3.45 -16.27 -2.94
C LEU A 374 3.75 -17.51 -2.08
N LEU A 375 2.84 -17.89 -1.17
CA LEU A 375 2.93 -19.12 -0.39
C LEU A 375 2.98 -20.35 -1.30
N ARG A 376 2.07 -20.41 -2.29
CA ARG A 376 2.05 -21.47 -3.29
C ARG A 376 3.29 -21.48 -4.18
N ALA A 377 3.81 -20.32 -4.55
CA ALA A 377 5.02 -20.22 -5.35
C ALA A 377 6.23 -20.81 -4.60
N ARG A 378 6.39 -20.48 -3.31
CA ARG A 378 7.47 -21.01 -2.47
C ARG A 378 7.40 -22.52 -2.31
N GLU A 379 6.21 -23.05 -2.06
CA GLU A 379 6.00 -24.50 -1.99
C GLU A 379 6.29 -25.19 -3.35
N LYS A 380 5.84 -24.63 -4.49
CA LYS A 380 6.17 -25.15 -5.83
C LYS A 380 7.67 -25.13 -6.13
N ALA A 381 8.38 -24.11 -5.68
CA ALA A 381 9.82 -24.00 -5.83
C ALA A 381 10.60 -24.99 -4.93
N GLY A 382 9.93 -25.71 -4.03
CA GLY A 382 10.56 -26.58 -3.05
C GLY A 382 11.16 -25.85 -1.84
N ASP A 383 10.97 -24.53 -1.73
CA ASP A 383 11.38 -23.70 -0.60
C ASP A 383 10.35 -23.79 0.52
N TRP A 384 10.29 -24.97 1.17
CA TRP A 384 9.37 -25.21 2.28
C TRP A 384 9.65 -24.28 3.46
N ARG A 385 10.93 -23.92 3.70
CA ARG A 385 11.32 -23.07 4.84
C ARG A 385 10.84 -21.64 4.64
N GLY A 386 10.98 -21.09 3.43
CA GLY A 386 10.43 -19.80 3.04
C GLY A 386 8.90 -19.79 3.06
N ALA A 387 8.25 -20.87 2.65
CA ALA A 387 6.79 -21.01 2.73
C ALA A 387 6.29 -20.98 4.19
N LEU A 388 6.91 -21.74 5.10
CA LEU A 388 6.53 -21.78 6.51
C LEU A 388 6.82 -20.46 7.25
N ARG A 389 7.92 -19.78 6.94
CA ARG A 389 8.17 -18.42 7.46
C ARG A 389 7.13 -17.41 6.97
N LEU A 390 6.75 -17.48 5.68
CA LEU A 390 5.70 -16.64 5.13
C LEU A 390 4.35 -16.93 5.81
N TRP A 391 4.06 -18.20 6.08
CA TRP A 391 2.88 -18.64 6.83
C TRP A 391 2.81 -17.97 8.22
N GLN A 392 3.85 -18.12 9.04
CA GLN A 392 3.90 -17.54 10.40
C GLN A 392 3.79 -16.01 10.41
N THR A 393 4.33 -15.34 9.39
CA THR A 393 4.41 -13.87 9.36
C THR A 393 3.17 -13.20 8.74
N ARG A 394 2.48 -13.87 7.80
CA ARG A 394 1.39 -13.25 7.03
C ARG A 394 0.02 -13.83 7.30
N PHE A 395 -0.09 -15.00 7.90
CA PHE A 395 -1.36 -15.67 8.15
C PHE A 395 -1.62 -15.84 9.64
N VAL A 396 -2.90 -15.78 10.02
CA VAL A 396 -3.34 -16.14 11.38
C VAL A 396 -3.08 -17.64 11.58
N PRO A 397 -2.52 -18.06 12.73
CA PRO A 397 -2.32 -19.47 13.03
C PRO A 397 -3.63 -20.25 12.89
N SER A 398 -3.58 -21.41 12.21
CA SER A 398 -4.71 -22.32 12.07
C SER A 398 -4.44 -23.58 12.89
N PRO A 399 -5.41 -24.08 13.69
CA PRO A 399 -5.24 -25.31 14.45
C PRO A 399 -4.89 -26.54 13.58
N ALA A 400 -5.32 -26.54 12.31
CA ALA A 400 -4.95 -27.60 11.35
C ALA A 400 -3.44 -27.64 11.05
N VAL A 401 -2.72 -26.52 11.18
CA VAL A 401 -1.27 -26.43 10.98
C VAL A 401 -0.61 -26.26 12.34
N ARG A 402 -0.21 -27.39 12.96
CA ARG A 402 0.37 -27.41 14.31
C ARG A 402 1.58 -26.48 14.44
N ALA A 403 1.44 -25.40 15.20
CA ALA A 403 2.47 -24.35 15.37
C ALA A 403 3.80 -24.93 15.88
N ALA A 404 3.75 -25.80 16.90
CA ALA A 404 4.93 -26.47 17.44
C ALA A 404 5.72 -27.27 16.38
N SER A 405 5.03 -27.89 15.42
CA SER A 405 5.69 -28.62 14.33
C SER A 405 6.39 -27.64 13.38
N VAL A 406 5.77 -26.50 13.07
CA VAL A 406 6.37 -25.45 12.25
C VAL A 406 7.61 -24.86 12.94
N GLU A 407 7.50 -24.53 14.22
CA GLU A 407 8.58 -23.95 15.02
C GLU A 407 9.77 -24.89 15.13
N ALA A 408 9.55 -26.17 15.45
CA ALA A 408 10.61 -27.17 15.51
C ALA A 408 11.36 -27.31 14.17
N LEU A 409 10.64 -27.30 13.04
CA LEU A 409 11.24 -27.37 11.71
C LEU A 409 12.01 -26.10 11.32
N LEU A 410 11.56 -24.93 11.78
CA LEU A 410 12.22 -23.66 11.53
C LEU A 410 13.40 -23.40 12.47
N ALA A 411 13.43 -23.99 13.65
CA ALA A 411 14.54 -23.92 14.59
C ALA A 411 15.76 -24.74 14.11
N ALA A 412 15.54 -25.82 13.37
CA ALA A 412 16.63 -26.61 12.80
C ALA A 412 17.57 -25.73 11.93
N PRO A 413 18.90 -25.89 12.04
CA PRO A 413 19.86 -25.14 11.25
C PRO A 413 19.58 -25.34 9.76
N ALA A 414 19.61 -24.25 8.99
CA ALA A 414 19.34 -24.33 7.57
C ALA A 414 20.45 -25.16 6.90
N PRO A 415 20.15 -26.17 6.07
CA PRO A 415 21.16 -26.73 5.19
C PRO A 415 21.70 -25.58 4.32
N ALA A 416 23.00 -25.57 4.03
CA ALA A 416 23.63 -24.61 3.13
C ALA A 416 22.97 -24.72 1.74
N GLN A 417 21.89 -23.98 1.50
CA GLN A 417 21.15 -24.03 0.23
C GLN A 417 21.72 -23.00 -0.74
N GLY A 418 22.43 -23.51 -1.74
CA GLY A 418 22.22 -23.27 -3.18
C GLY A 418 22.31 -21.84 -3.73
N ALA A 419 23.35 -21.62 -4.54
CA ALA A 419 23.58 -20.52 -5.48
C ALA A 419 23.33 -19.08 -4.95
N PRO A 420 24.39 -18.33 -4.59
CA PRO A 420 24.30 -16.91 -4.24
C PRO A 420 23.90 -16.09 -5.48
N GLY A 421 22.59 -16.04 -5.79
CA GLY A 421 22.11 -15.36 -7.00
C GLY A 421 20.60 -15.39 -7.26
N THR A 422 19.75 -15.96 -6.39
CA THR A 422 18.29 -15.94 -6.61
C THR A 422 17.59 -14.84 -5.81
N HIS A 423 16.51 -14.26 -6.37
CA HIS A 423 15.72 -13.25 -5.66
C HIS A 423 15.08 -13.82 -4.38
N ALA A 424 14.74 -15.12 -4.38
CA ALA A 424 14.20 -15.80 -3.21
C ALA A 424 15.20 -15.80 -2.03
N ALA A 425 16.49 -16.07 -2.31
CA ALA A 425 17.57 -16.03 -1.32
C ALA A 425 17.86 -14.59 -0.84
N ALA A 426 17.91 -13.62 -1.77
CA ALA A 426 18.11 -12.21 -1.43
C ALA A 426 17.00 -11.66 -0.52
N VAL A 427 15.73 -12.02 -0.78
CA VAL A 427 14.59 -11.64 0.08
C VAL A 427 14.68 -12.33 1.45
N ALA A 428 15.11 -13.59 1.51
CA ALA A 428 15.27 -14.31 2.77
C ALA A 428 16.38 -13.72 3.64
N ALA A 429 17.53 -13.38 3.04
CA ALA A 429 18.64 -12.69 3.72
C ALA A 429 18.20 -11.31 4.24
N ASN A 430 17.58 -10.49 3.39
CA ASN A 430 17.03 -9.18 3.78
C ASN A 430 15.96 -9.30 4.88
N SER A 431 15.19 -10.38 4.90
CA SER A 431 14.21 -10.63 5.96
C SER A 431 14.87 -11.05 7.28
N ALA A 432 16.00 -11.76 7.25
CA ALA A 432 16.71 -12.18 8.45
C ALA A 432 17.37 -10.99 9.15
N VAL A 433 17.90 -10.04 8.37
CA VAL A 433 18.55 -8.81 8.85
C VAL A 433 17.57 -7.82 9.50
N ARG A 434 16.27 -7.86 9.18
CA ARG A 434 15.28 -6.93 9.76
C ARG A 434 14.99 -7.22 11.23
N PRO A 435 14.95 -6.21 12.12
CA PRO A 435 14.53 -6.38 13.51
C PRO A 435 13.14 -7.00 13.64
N ALA A 436 12.93 -7.89 14.63
CA ALA A 436 11.68 -8.61 14.83
C ALA A 436 10.46 -7.68 15.00
N ALA A 437 10.64 -6.52 15.66
CA ALA A 437 9.61 -5.51 15.86
C ALA A 437 9.02 -4.95 14.54
N GLN A 438 9.84 -4.78 13.49
CA GLN A 438 9.37 -4.30 12.19
C GLN A 438 8.65 -5.39 11.36
N ARG A 439 8.80 -6.67 11.73
CA ARG A 439 8.12 -7.80 11.06
C ARG A 439 6.65 -7.93 11.49
N ALA A 440 6.30 -7.46 12.69
CA ALA A 440 4.98 -7.60 13.31
C ALA A 440 3.95 -6.52 12.90
N VAL A 441 4.37 -5.47 12.20
CA VAL A 441 3.54 -4.27 11.93
C VAL A 441 2.39 -4.50 10.94
N ARG A 442 2.38 -5.62 10.20
CA ARG A 442 1.33 -5.88 9.21
C ARG A 442 0.29 -6.84 9.75
N ALA A 443 -0.99 -6.45 9.65
CA ALA A 443 -2.12 -7.33 9.94
C ALA A 443 -1.95 -8.71 9.27
N ARG A 444 -2.17 -9.76 10.07
CA ARG A 444 -2.19 -11.16 9.62
C ARG A 444 -3.51 -11.43 8.91
N LEU A 445 -3.45 -12.25 7.88
CA LEU A 445 -4.60 -12.60 7.05
C LEU A 445 -5.25 -13.89 7.57
N VAL A 446 -6.58 -13.92 7.63
CA VAL A 446 -7.30 -15.17 7.88
C VAL A 446 -7.02 -16.13 6.71
N PRO A 447 -6.47 -17.33 6.95
CA PRO A 447 -6.07 -18.21 5.87
C PRO A 447 -7.27 -18.86 5.19
N THR A 448 -7.25 -18.88 3.86
CA THR A 448 -8.21 -19.70 3.10
C THR A 448 -7.86 -21.18 3.23
N SER A 449 -8.83 -22.07 3.01
CA SER A 449 -8.59 -23.52 2.97
C SER A 449 -7.49 -23.94 1.96
N TYR A 450 -7.32 -23.17 0.88
CA TYR A 450 -6.26 -23.40 -0.10
C TYR A 450 -4.88 -22.99 0.46
N ALA A 451 -4.81 -21.88 1.20
CA ALA A 451 -3.59 -21.47 1.90
C ALA A 451 -3.20 -22.50 2.98
N VAL A 452 -4.17 -22.98 3.78
CA VAL A 452 -3.97 -24.06 4.76
C VAL A 452 -3.41 -25.32 4.08
N ALA A 453 -4.05 -25.80 3.01
CA ALA A 453 -3.56 -26.97 2.27
C ALA A 453 -2.15 -26.78 1.70
N THR A 454 -1.80 -25.55 1.28
CA THR A 454 -0.46 -25.23 0.78
C THR A 454 0.58 -25.21 1.91
N ALA A 455 0.24 -24.65 3.07
CA ALA A 455 1.08 -24.68 4.26
C ALA A 455 1.30 -26.12 4.75
N LEU A 456 0.26 -26.95 4.74
CA LEU A 456 0.36 -28.38 5.05
C LEU A 456 1.28 -29.11 4.08
N ARG A 457 1.20 -28.84 2.77
CA ARG A 457 2.15 -29.42 1.79
C ARG A 457 3.59 -29.04 2.09
N ALA A 458 3.85 -27.77 2.41
CA ALA A 458 5.19 -27.31 2.80
C ALA A 458 5.67 -27.97 4.10
N LEU A 459 4.80 -28.05 5.12
CA LEU A 459 5.08 -28.70 6.40
C LEU A 459 5.42 -30.18 6.20
N VAL A 460 4.57 -30.90 5.46
CA VAL A 460 4.74 -32.33 5.18
C VAL A 460 6.02 -32.57 4.36
N GLN A 461 6.32 -31.71 3.39
CA GLN A 461 7.58 -31.77 2.65
C GLN A 461 8.80 -31.56 3.56
N ALA A 462 8.71 -30.65 4.53
CA ALA A 462 9.76 -30.38 5.51
C ALA A 462 9.99 -31.55 6.48
N CYS A 463 8.91 -32.21 6.94
CA CYS A 463 9.00 -33.43 7.73
C CYS A 463 9.70 -34.57 6.98
N GLY A 464 9.61 -34.58 5.64
CA GLY A 464 10.10 -35.67 4.80
C GLY A 464 9.40 -37.00 5.12
N PRO A 465 10.03 -38.16 4.86
CA PRO A 465 9.45 -39.48 5.15
C PRO A 465 9.51 -39.88 6.63
N ARG A 466 9.69 -38.94 7.57
CA ARG A 466 9.88 -39.24 9.00
C ARG A 466 8.52 -39.37 9.71
N ALA A 467 8.12 -40.60 10.01
CA ALA A 467 6.82 -40.90 10.61
C ALA A 467 6.56 -40.16 11.94
N ALA A 468 7.57 -40.03 12.79
CA ALA A 468 7.47 -39.37 14.10
C ALA A 468 7.07 -37.88 14.01
N LEU A 469 7.43 -37.19 12.94
CA LEU A 469 7.07 -35.78 12.72
C LEU A 469 5.74 -35.63 11.99
N LEU A 470 5.41 -36.57 11.09
CA LEU A 470 4.19 -36.56 10.29
C LEU A 470 2.94 -36.91 11.12
N ALA A 471 3.04 -37.87 12.03
CA ALA A 471 1.91 -38.33 12.85
C ALA A 471 1.25 -37.21 13.69
N PRO A 472 1.98 -36.42 14.50
CA PRO A 472 1.36 -35.34 15.28
C PRO A 472 0.79 -34.22 14.41
N ALA A 473 1.37 -33.97 13.22
CA ALA A 473 0.83 -32.99 12.28
C ALA A 473 -0.48 -33.48 11.63
N TYR A 474 -0.57 -34.77 11.30
CA TYR A 474 -1.81 -35.37 10.79
C TYR A 474 -2.90 -35.40 11.86
N ALA A 475 -2.58 -35.80 13.09
CA ALA A 475 -3.54 -35.83 14.19
C ALA A 475 -4.13 -34.44 14.47
N ALA A 476 -3.33 -33.37 14.38
CA ALA A 476 -3.81 -32.00 14.51
C ALA A 476 -4.80 -31.60 13.39
N LEU A 477 -4.54 -32.02 12.15
CA LEU A 477 -5.48 -31.84 11.04
C LEU A 477 -6.82 -32.53 11.32
N VAL A 478 -6.80 -33.81 11.72
CA VAL A 478 -8.03 -34.58 11.98
C VAL A 478 -8.81 -33.98 13.15
N ALA A 479 -8.15 -33.62 14.25
CA ALA A 479 -8.78 -32.99 15.40
C ALA A 479 -9.48 -31.68 15.00
N HIS A 480 -8.83 -30.86 14.17
CA HIS A 480 -9.43 -29.63 13.65
C HIS A 480 -10.60 -29.91 12.69
N ALA A 481 -10.44 -30.89 11.79
CA ALA A 481 -11.43 -31.23 10.77
C ALA A 481 -12.75 -31.77 11.34
N ARG A 482 -12.72 -32.36 12.55
CA ARG A 482 -13.93 -32.78 13.27
C ARG A 482 -14.79 -31.62 13.77
N GLY A 483 -14.17 -30.47 14.06
CA GLY A 483 -14.85 -29.28 14.58
C GLY A 483 -15.02 -28.15 13.57
N ALA A 484 -14.37 -28.21 12.40
CA ALA A 484 -14.41 -27.16 11.40
C ALA A 484 -14.28 -27.70 9.96
N PRO A 485 -14.95 -27.09 8.97
CA PRO A 485 -14.92 -27.58 7.60
C PRO A 485 -13.53 -27.40 6.98
N VAL A 486 -12.93 -28.50 6.53
CA VAL A 486 -11.68 -28.51 5.77
C VAL A 486 -11.88 -29.06 4.37
N ARG A 487 -11.02 -28.67 3.42
CA ARG A 487 -11.06 -29.22 2.06
C ARG A 487 -10.24 -30.51 1.96
N ALA A 488 -10.63 -31.39 1.04
CA ALA A 488 -9.87 -32.60 0.70
C ALA A 488 -8.38 -32.35 0.41
N ALA A 489 -8.04 -31.17 -0.14
CA ALA A 489 -6.66 -30.74 -0.39
C ALA A 489 -5.76 -30.74 0.88
N CYS A 490 -6.33 -30.59 2.08
CA CYS A 490 -5.60 -30.67 3.34
C CYS A 490 -5.14 -32.11 3.64
N PHE A 491 -6.02 -33.09 3.45
CA PHE A 491 -5.69 -34.52 3.59
C PHE A 491 -4.75 -35.01 2.49
N GLU A 492 -5.00 -34.58 1.25
CA GLU A 492 -4.17 -34.90 0.08
C GLU A 492 -2.70 -34.50 0.26
N ALA A 493 -2.41 -33.46 1.07
CA ALA A 493 -1.04 -33.02 1.35
C ALA A 493 -0.18 -34.11 2.01
N PHE A 494 -0.78 -35.01 2.79
CA PHE A 494 -0.08 -36.03 3.55
C PHE A 494 0.20 -37.31 2.75
N VAL A 495 -0.67 -37.67 1.79
CA VAL A 495 -0.62 -38.93 1.03
C VAL A 495 0.75 -39.17 0.36
N PRO A 496 1.38 -38.21 -0.33
CA PRO A 496 2.67 -38.43 -0.98
C PRO A 496 3.81 -38.76 -0.01
N MET A 497 3.86 -38.14 1.17
CA MET A 497 4.95 -38.38 2.14
C MET A 497 4.69 -39.62 2.99
N MET A 498 3.46 -39.83 3.45
CA MET A 498 3.10 -41.04 4.20
C MET A 498 3.35 -42.30 3.36
N SER A 499 2.96 -42.28 2.07
CA SER A 499 3.24 -43.39 1.15
C SER A 499 4.72 -43.58 0.80
N ARG A 500 5.59 -42.60 1.07
CA ARG A 500 7.06 -42.73 0.91
C ARG A 500 7.74 -43.18 2.19
N ALA A 501 7.22 -42.77 3.35
CA ALA A 501 7.73 -43.15 4.67
C ALA A 501 7.69 -44.67 4.86
N ASP A 502 6.54 -45.28 4.60
CA ASP A 502 6.41 -46.73 4.54
C ASP A 502 5.34 -47.13 3.50
N PRO A 503 5.74 -47.40 2.25
CA PRO A 503 4.79 -47.76 1.19
C PRO A 503 3.96 -49.01 1.50
N ARG A 504 4.51 -49.97 2.25
CA ARG A 504 3.83 -51.25 2.53
C ARG A 504 2.82 -51.08 3.65
N ARG A 505 3.20 -50.41 4.74
CA ARG A 505 2.31 -50.14 5.89
C ARG A 505 1.26 -49.08 5.59
N PHE A 506 1.57 -48.09 4.74
CA PHE A 506 0.53 -47.15 4.32
C PHE A 506 -0.64 -47.83 3.59
N VAL A 507 -0.40 -48.95 2.91
CA VAL A 507 -1.46 -49.70 2.20
C VAL A 507 -2.09 -50.81 3.07
N ARG A 508 -1.39 -51.30 4.09
CA ARG A 508 -1.83 -52.39 4.96
C ARG A 508 -1.85 -51.95 6.42
N ALA A 509 -3.01 -52.11 7.08
CA ALA A 509 -3.12 -51.94 8.52
C ALA A 509 -2.07 -52.81 9.24
N ALA A 510 -1.18 -52.15 9.97
CA ALA A 510 -0.28 -52.76 10.93
C ALA A 510 -0.47 -52.01 12.25
N PRO A 511 -0.69 -52.72 13.37
CA PRO A 511 -1.08 -52.11 14.64
C PRO A 511 0.00 -51.24 15.32
N THR A 512 1.22 -51.20 14.78
CA THR A 512 2.40 -50.62 15.47
C THR A 512 2.88 -49.28 14.92
N THR A 513 2.20 -48.67 13.94
CA THR A 513 2.62 -47.37 13.38
C THR A 513 1.68 -46.23 13.75
N PRO A 514 2.22 -45.07 14.20
CA PRO A 514 1.41 -43.89 14.52
C PRO A 514 0.86 -43.16 13.28
N LEU A 515 1.20 -43.62 12.06
CA LEU A 515 0.70 -43.05 10.82
C LEU A 515 -0.56 -43.77 10.35
N PRO A 516 -1.59 -43.04 9.89
CA PRO A 516 -2.75 -43.66 9.25
C PRO A 516 -2.35 -44.47 8.02
N THR A 517 -3.10 -45.52 7.77
CA THR A 517 -3.15 -46.18 6.46
C THR A 517 -3.94 -45.32 5.46
N LEU A 518 -3.86 -45.69 4.19
CA LEU A 518 -4.68 -45.19 3.10
C LEU A 518 -6.17 -45.26 3.46
N TRP A 519 -6.62 -46.39 4.03
CA TRP A 519 -8.03 -46.65 4.32
C TRP A 519 -8.51 -45.87 5.52
N THR A 520 -7.70 -45.81 6.58
CA THR A 520 -8.01 -44.96 7.75
C THR A 520 -8.03 -43.48 7.37
N LEU A 521 -7.18 -43.03 6.45
CA LEU A 521 -7.23 -41.65 5.95
C LEU A 521 -8.55 -41.37 5.21
N LEU A 522 -9.03 -42.32 4.39
CA LEU A 522 -10.33 -42.17 3.71
C LEU A 522 -11.50 -42.22 4.70
N GLN A 523 -11.42 -43.06 5.72
CA GLN A 523 -12.39 -43.09 6.82
C GLN A 523 -12.38 -41.78 7.62
N ASP A 524 -11.21 -41.23 7.93
CA ASP A 524 -11.07 -39.93 8.62
C ASP A 524 -11.65 -38.80 7.76
N MET A 525 -11.41 -38.81 6.44
CA MET A 525 -12.03 -37.86 5.52
C MET A 525 -13.57 -37.95 5.59
N GLN A 526 -14.12 -39.16 5.50
CA GLN A 526 -15.57 -39.37 5.57
C GLN A 526 -16.16 -38.96 6.93
N ALA A 527 -15.50 -39.33 8.03
CA ALA A 527 -15.90 -38.95 9.39
C ALA A 527 -15.86 -37.43 9.62
N CYS A 528 -14.99 -36.71 8.90
CA CYS A 528 -14.94 -35.25 8.92
C CYS A 528 -15.84 -34.59 7.86
N GLY A 529 -16.72 -35.35 7.18
CA GLY A 529 -17.61 -34.82 6.14
C GLY A 529 -16.91 -34.37 4.86
N VAL A 530 -15.70 -34.86 4.60
CA VAL A 530 -14.88 -34.49 3.43
C VAL A 530 -14.92 -35.60 2.39
N THR A 531 -15.41 -35.28 1.20
CA THR A 531 -15.49 -36.25 0.09
C THR A 531 -14.15 -36.38 -0.67
N PRO A 532 -13.67 -37.60 -0.93
CA PRO A 532 -12.53 -37.83 -1.81
C PRO A 532 -12.79 -37.29 -3.23
N ARG A 533 -11.76 -36.74 -3.87
CA ARG A 533 -11.82 -36.19 -5.23
C ARG A 533 -10.97 -37.02 -6.20
N ALA A 534 -11.05 -36.70 -7.49
CA ALA A 534 -10.20 -37.32 -8.52
C ALA A 534 -8.69 -37.22 -8.19
N THR A 535 -8.28 -36.09 -7.61
CA THR A 535 -6.91 -35.90 -7.10
C THR A 535 -6.59 -36.82 -5.95
N THR A 536 -7.51 -37.01 -5.00
CA THR A 536 -7.34 -37.94 -3.86
C THR A 536 -7.12 -39.35 -4.36
N TRP A 537 -8.00 -39.87 -5.22
CA TRP A 537 -7.91 -41.21 -5.79
C TRP A 537 -6.65 -41.41 -6.63
N THR A 538 -6.24 -40.39 -7.40
CA THR A 538 -4.96 -40.43 -8.14
C THR A 538 -3.76 -40.59 -7.20
N LEU A 539 -3.74 -39.87 -6.07
CA LEU A 539 -2.69 -40.01 -5.05
C LEU A 539 -2.74 -41.39 -4.36
N CYS A 540 -3.93 -41.93 -4.12
CA CYS A 540 -4.13 -43.27 -3.58
C CYS A 540 -3.57 -44.36 -4.51
N LEU A 541 -3.88 -44.29 -5.80
CA LEU A 541 -3.35 -45.19 -6.83
C LEU A 541 -1.83 -45.11 -6.93
N GLN A 542 -1.27 -43.90 -6.87
CA GLN A 542 0.18 -43.70 -6.80
C GLN A 542 0.79 -44.37 -5.56
N ALA A 543 0.14 -44.26 -4.40
CA ALA A 543 0.60 -44.90 -3.16
C ALA A 543 0.57 -46.44 -3.27
N LEU A 544 -0.50 -47.01 -3.82
CA LEU A 544 -0.63 -48.44 -4.10
C LEU A 544 0.46 -48.94 -5.05
N ALA A 545 0.81 -48.15 -6.07
CA ALA A 545 1.90 -48.48 -6.99
C ALA A 545 3.28 -48.51 -6.28
N ARG A 546 3.52 -47.64 -5.27
CA ARG A 546 4.77 -47.61 -4.48
C ARG A 546 4.95 -48.83 -3.57
N ALA A 547 3.87 -49.43 -3.07
CA ALA A 547 3.91 -50.54 -2.11
C ALA A 547 4.58 -51.84 -2.65
N ARG A 548 4.82 -51.94 -3.97
CA ARG A 548 5.51 -53.04 -4.68
C ARG A 548 4.89 -54.45 -4.53
N GLY A 549 3.88 -54.65 -3.69
CA GLY A 549 3.20 -55.93 -3.49
C GLY A 549 2.27 -56.33 -4.65
N ARG A 550 2.08 -57.64 -4.86
CA ARG A 550 1.07 -58.16 -5.80
C ARG A 550 -0.34 -57.76 -5.39
N ARG A 551 -0.67 -57.84 -4.09
CA ARG A 551 -1.99 -57.46 -3.55
C ARG A 551 -2.29 -55.97 -3.74
N ALA A 552 -1.35 -55.08 -3.44
CA ALA A 552 -1.51 -53.64 -3.65
C ALA A 552 -1.77 -53.29 -5.13
N TRP A 553 -1.08 -53.97 -6.05
CA TRP A 553 -1.35 -53.80 -7.48
C TRP A 553 -2.71 -54.34 -7.92
N ARG A 554 -3.16 -55.48 -7.37
CA ARG A 554 -4.52 -56.01 -7.65
C ARG A 554 -5.57 -54.99 -7.22
N VAL A 555 -5.43 -54.38 -6.04
CA VAL A 555 -6.33 -53.31 -5.57
C VAL A 555 -6.29 -52.12 -6.52
N ALA A 556 -5.10 -51.63 -6.89
CA ALA A 556 -4.97 -50.51 -7.83
C ALA A 556 -5.62 -50.79 -9.19
N ALA A 557 -5.45 -52.01 -9.73
CA ALA A 557 -6.05 -52.42 -11.00
C ALA A 557 -7.58 -52.57 -10.90
N THR A 558 -8.11 -53.03 -9.76
CA THR A 558 -9.56 -53.08 -9.52
C THR A 558 -10.15 -51.67 -9.41
N LEU A 559 -9.50 -50.77 -8.67
CA LEU A 559 -9.93 -49.37 -8.59
C LEU A 559 -9.89 -48.68 -9.96
N LEU A 560 -8.84 -48.89 -10.75
CA LEU A 560 -8.75 -48.33 -12.11
C LEU A 560 -9.84 -48.88 -13.03
N ARG A 561 -10.16 -50.18 -12.96
CA ARG A 561 -11.29 -50.75 -13.72
C ARG A 561 -12.61 -50.10 -13.32
N ALA A 562 -12.88 -49.96 -12.02
CA ALA A 562 -14.07 -49.28 -11.55
C ALA A 562 -14.13 -47.80 -11.98
N MET A 563 -12.98 -47.11 -12.05
CA MET A 563 -12.91 -45.74 -12.57
C MET A 563 -13.10 -45.64 -14.09
N ASP A 564 -12.82 -46.70 -14.85
CA ASP A 564 -13.10 -46.76 -16.29
C ASP A 564 -14.59 -47.09 -16.57
N GLU A 565 -15.25 -47.78 -15.63
CA GLU A 565 -16.65 -48.18 -15.68
C GLU A 565 -17.46 -47.50 -14.54
N PRO A 566 -17.83 -46.22 -14.70
CA PRO A 566 -18.50 -45.44 -13.64
C PRO A 566 -19.87 -46.00 -13.21
N GLY A 567 -20.46 -46.90 -14.01
CA GLY A 567 -21.69 -47.62 -13.67
C GLY A 567 -21.50 -48.87 -12.80
N SER A 568 -20.24 -49.26 -12.51
CA SER A 568 -19.96 -50.43 -11.67
C SER A 568 -20.37 -50.19 -10.21
N GLU A 569 -20.76 -51.26 -9.52
CA GLU A 569 -21.11 -51.21 -8.09
C GLU A 569 -19.96 -50.66 -7.23
N ALA A 570 -18.72 -51.05 -7.55
CA ALA A 570 -17.53 -50.54 -6.90
C ALA A 570 -17.31 -49.03 -7.13
N ALA A 571 -17.64 -48.51 -8.33
CA ALA A 571 -17.56 -47.08 -8.60
C ALA A 571 -18.56 -46.29 -7.76
N ARG A 572 -19.78 -46.80 -7.60
CA ARG A 572 -20.82 -46.19 -6.75
C ARG A 572 -20.46 -46.26 -5.27
N ALA A 573 -20.05 -47.43 -4.78
CA ALA A 573 -19.73 -47.67 -3.37
C ALA A 573 -18.61 -46.75 -2.85
N PHE A 574 -17.60 -46.46 -3.68
CA PHE A 574 -16.46 -45.62 -3.31
C PHE A 574 -16.52 -44.20 -3.88
N ALA A 575 -17.63 -43.82 -4.54
CA ALA A 575 -17.79 -42.54 -5.26
C ALA A 575 -16.57 -42.24 -6.16
N LEU A 576 -16.17 -43.22 -6.97
CA LEU A 576 -14.98 -43.12 -7.83
C LEU A 576 -15.25 -42.23 -9.05
N PRO A 577 -14.43 -41.19 -9.29
CA PRO A 577 -14.53 -40.39 -10.50
C PRO A 577 -13.93 -41.13 -11.70
N ARG A 578 -14.34 -40.73 -12.92
CA ARG A 578 -13.76 -41.28 -14.15
C ARG A 578 -12.24 -41.05 -14.20
N ALA A 579 -11.48 -42.07 -14.58
CA ALA A 579 -10.05 -41.93 -14.76
C ALA A 579 -9.73 -40.96 -15.90
N THR A 580 -8.74 -40.09 -15.70
CA THR A 580 -8.27 -39.14 -16.72
C THR A 580 -6.87 -39.52 -17.20
N ALA A 581 -6.43 -38.98 -18.34
CA ALA A 581 -5.04 -39.15 -18.80
C ALA A 581 -4.02 -38.77 -17.71
N ALA A 582 -4.30 -37.72 -16.93
CA ALA A 582 -3.47 -37.30 -15.81
C ALA A 582 -3.36 -38.37 -14.70
N THR A 583 -4.43 -39.13 -14.43
CA THR A 583 -4.42 -40.25 -13.49
C THR A 583 -3.44 -41.33 -13.93
N TYR A 584 -3.49 -41.74 -15.21
CA TYR A 584 -2.60 -42.74 -15.78
C TYR A 584 -1.14 -42.28 -15.84
N VAL A 585 -0.90 -41.04 -16.30
CA VAL A 585 0.43 -40.43 -16.31
C VAL A 585 1.02 -40.37 -14.90
N GLY A 586 0.21 -40.03 -13.90
CA GLY A 586 0.63 -40.00 -12.49
C GLY A 586 1.08 -41.37 -11.97
N VAL A 587 0.37 -42.45 -12.29
CA VAL A 587 0.75 -43.81 -11.92
C VAL A 587 2.01 -44.26 -12.66
N LEU A 588 2.10 -43.98 -13.97
CA LEU A 588 3.28 -44.26 -14.78
C LEU A 588 4.54 -43.58 -14.24
N HIS A 589 4.43 -42.31 -13.83
CA HIS A 589 5.53 -41.55 -13.23
C HIS A 589 6.09 -42.23 -11.98
N VAL A 590 5.23 -42.82 -11.15
CA VAL A 590 5.65 -43.57 -9.97
C VAL A 590 6.32 -44.89 -10.33
N LEU A 591 5.76 -45.62 -11.30
CA LEU A 591 6.32 -46.91 -11.76
C LEU A 591 7.71 -46.73 -12.38
N ARG A 592 7.93 -45.66 -13.15
CA ARG A 592 9.25 -45.35 -13.76
C ARG A 592 10.35 -45.04 -12.76
N ARG A 593 10.00 -44.58 -11.55
CA ARG A 593 10.95 -44.31 -10.46
C ARG A 593 11.30 -45.57 -9.66
N VAL A 594 10.66 -46.70 -9.94
CA VAL A 594 10.97 -48.00 -9.35
C VAL A 594 11.99 -48.72 -10.23
N ARG A 595 13.00 -49.38 -9.63
CA ARG A 595 13.99 -50.19 -10.38
C ARG A 595 13.28 -51.09 -11.42
N PRO A 596 13.67 -51.02 -12.70
CA PRO A 596 12.96 -51.70 -13.77
C PRO A 596 13.13 -53.21 -13.62
N GLY A 597 12.01 -53.92 -13.54
CA GLY A 597 11.95 -55.38 -13.56
C GLY A 597 10.80 -55.86 -14.45
N ALA A 598 10.79 -57.14 -14.82
CA ALA A 598 9.77 -57.69 -15.72
C ALA A 598 8.34 -57.39 -15.27
N ARG A 599 8.07 -57.43 -13.95
CA ARG A 599 6.77 -57.07 -13.38
C ARG A 599 6.43 -55.59 -13.52
N VAL A 600 7.39 -54.69 -13.35
CA VAL A 600 7.18 -53.24 -13.49
C VAL A 600 6.92 -52.89 -14.95
N ARG A 601 7.67 -53.49 -15.89
CA ARG A 601 7.45 -53.32 -17.33
C ARG A 601 6.05 -53.75 -17.77
N ARG A 602 5.56 -54.90 -17.29
CA ARG A 602 4.17 -55.35 -17.56
C ARG A 602 3.13 -54.37 -17.01
N ARG A 603 3.35 -53.81 -15.82
CA ARG A 603 2.46 -52.80 -15.22
C ARG A 603 2.46 -51.50 -16.01
N GLU A 604 3.63 -51.04 -16.48
CA GLU A 604 3.72 -49.87 -17.35
C GLU A 604 2.99 -50.09 -18.68
N ALA A 605 3.20 -51.25 -19.32
CA ALA A 605 2.48 -51.60 -20.55
C ALA A 605 0.96 -51.60 -20.33
N HIS A 606 0.49 -52.16 -19.21
CA HIS A 606 -0.93 -52.12 -18.85
C HIS A 606 -1.48 -50.70 -18.70
N MET A 607 -0.71 -49.79 -18.07
CA MET A 607 -1.13 -48.38 -17.93
C MET A 607 -1.12 -47.63 -19.26
N ARG A 608 -0.14 -47.86 -20.13
CA ARG A 608 -0.09 -47.25 -21.48
C ARG A 608 -1.26 -47.72 -22.33
N TRP A 609 -1.56 -49.02 -22.31
CA TRP A 609 -2.70 -49.60 -23.01
C TRP A 609 -4.04 -49.01 -22.55
N ARG A 610 -4.25 -48.83 -21.23
CA ARG A 610 -5.46 -48.16 -20.73
C ARG A 610 -5.54 -46.70 -21.14
N MET A 611 -4.41 -45.98 -21.08
CA MET A 611 -4.35 -44.57 -21.46
C MET A 611 -4.66 -44.34 -22.95
N GLN A 612 -4.34 -45.30 -23.83
CA GLN A 612 -4.68 -45.27 -25.26
C GLN A 612 -6.16 -45.53 -25.54
N ARG A 613 -6.91 -46.05 -24.56
CA ARG A 613 -8.36 -46.35 -24.66
C ARG A 613 -9.26 -45.27 -24.06
N LEU A 614 -8.66 -44.24 -23.45
CA LEU A 614 -9.36 -43.02 -23.04
C LEU A 614 -9.63 -42.15 -24.26
#